data_AF-A0A2C9YQR1-F1
#
_entry.id   AF-A0A2C9YQR1-F1
#
_cell.length_a   1.000
_cell.length_b   1.000
_cell.length_c   1.000
_cell.angle_alpha   90.00
_cell.angle_beta   90.00
_cell.angle_gamma   90.00
#
_symmetry.space_group_name_H-M   'P 1'
#
loop_
_entity.id
_entity.type
_entity.pdbx_description
1 polymer ?
#
loop_
_entity_poly.entity_id
_entity_poly.type
_entity_poly.pdbx_seq_one_letter_code
_entity_poly.pdbx_strand_id
1 'polypeptide(L)' 'MANQNSSNQLVVPGATAAIDQMKYEIAQEFGVQLGADSTARANGSVGGEITKRLVAMAEQSLGGFHK' A
#
# COMPACT_ATOMS: atom_id res chain seq x y z
N MET A 1 24.47 -4.78 -4.82
CA MET A 1 23.54 -3.85 -4.15
C MET A 1 22.29 -4.63 -3.76
N ALA A 2 21.85 -4.51 -2.50
CA ALA A 2 20.87 -5.40 -1.88
C ALA A 2 19.49 -5.28 -2.53
N ASN A 3 18.99 -6.38 -3.10
CA ASN A 3 17.62 -6.51 -3.59
C ASN A 3 16.69 -6.73 -2.38
N GLN A 4 16.38 -5.66 -1.66
CA GLN A 4 15.35 -5.66 -0.61
C GLN A 4 13.99 -5.68 -1.28
N ASN A 5 13.58 -6.86 -1.75
CA ASN A 5 12.20 -7.11 -2.15
C ASN A 5 11.35 -7.10 -0.87
N SER A 6 10.86 -5.93 -0.47
CA SER A 6 9.94 -5.76 0.65
C SER A 6 8.59 -6.40 0.30
N SER A 7 8.51 -7.73 0.42
CA SER A 7 7.25 -8.46 0.33
C SER A 7 6.55 -8.34 1.69
N ASN A 8 5.79 -7.26 1.88
CA ASN A 8 4.80 -7.24 2.95
C ASN A 8 3.70 -8.23 2.56
N GLN A 9 3.71 -9.39 3.21
CA GLN A 9 2.61 -10.33 3.08
C GLN A 9 1.37 -9.76 3.77
N LEU A 10 0.21 -9.95 3.13
CA LEU A 10 -1.05 -9.54 3.69
C LEU A 10 -1.33 -10.34 4.97
N VAL A 11 -1.43 -9.65 6.09
CA VAL A 11 -1.62 -10.27 7.42
C VAL A 11 -3.07 -10.71 7.62
N VAL A 12 -4.02 -10.07 6.92
CA VAL A 12 -5.45 -10.36 7.02
C VAL A 12 -5.90 -11.23 5.85
N PRO A 13 -6.37 -12.47 6.10
CA PRO A 13 -6.97 -13.31 5.06
C PRO A 13 -8.16 -12.61 4.40
N GLY A 14 -8.19 -12.58 3.07
CA GLY A 14 -9.29 -11.97 2.29
C GLY A 14 -9.16 -10.48 2.01
N ALA A 15 -8.19 -9.77 2.59
CA ALA A 15 -7.96 -8.35 2.31
C ALA A 15 -7.36 -8.06 0.91
N THR A 16 -6.91 -9.11 0.20
CA THR A 16 -6.22 -9.01 -1.09
C THR A 16 -7.00 -8.20 -2.12
N ALA A 17 -8.29 -8.48 -2.30
CA ALA A 17 -9.10 -7.79 -3.31
C ALA A 17 -9.23 -6.28 -3.02
N ALA A 18 -9.43 -5.91 -1.76
CA ALA A 18 -9.54 -4.51 -1.36
C ALA A 18 -8.20 -3.77 -1.50
N ILE A 19 -7.09 -4.42 -1.14
CA ILE A 19 -5.76 -3.84 -1.25
C ILE A 19 -5.32 -3.73 -2.71
N ASP A 20 -5.67 -4.70 -3.55
CA ASP A 20 -5.42 -4.63 -5.00
C ASP A 20 -6.18 -3.48 -5.65
N GLN A 21 -7.43 -3.26 -5.26
CA GLN A 21 -8.20 -2.10 -5.73
C GLN A 21 -7.50 -0.78 -5.36
N MET A 22 -7.14 -0.60 -4.08
CA MET A 22 -6.40 0.58 -3.62
C MET A 22 -5.05 0.75 -4.35
N LYS A 23 -4.34 -0.35 -4.61
CA LYS A 23 -3.08 -0.34 -5.35
C LYS A 23 -3.24 0.27 -6.74
N TYR A 24 -4.26 -0.13 -7.49
CA TYR A 24 -4.48 0.40 -8.83
C TYR A 24 -4.98 1.84 -8.81
N GLU A 25 -5.83 2.21 -7.86
CA GLU A 25 -6.27 3.60 -7.67
C GLU A 25 -5.10 4.53 -7.40
N ILE A 26 -4.24 4.19 -6.43
CA ILE A 26 -3.06 4.98 -6.08
C ILE A 26 -2.05 5.03 -7.23
N ALA A 27 -1.85 3.92 -7.93
CA ALA A 27 -0.99 3.89 -9.11
C ALA A 27 -1.47 4.86 -10.20
N GLN A 28 -2.78 4.95 -10.41
CA GLN A 28 -3.38 5.93 -11.32
C GLN A 28 -3.21 7.37 -10.81
N GLU A 29 -3.48 7.63 -9.53
CA GLU A 29 -3.29 8.96 -8.91
C GLU A 29 -1.84 9.45 -9.05
N PHE A 30 -0.86 8.55 -8.90
CA PHE A 30 0.56 8.89 -8.96
C PHE A 30 1.12 8.85 -10.39
N GLY A 31 0.32 8.46 -11.39
CA GLY A 31 0.77 8.27 -12.76
C GLY A 31 1.86 7.20 -12.90
N VAL A 32 1.88 6.22 -12.00
CA VAL A 32 2.88 5.15 -11.97
C VAL A 32 2.32 3.92 -12.68
N GLN A 33 3.04 3.47 -13.70
CA GLN A 33 2.81 2.14 -14.26
C GLN A 33 3.56 1.11 -13.40
N LEU A 34 2.82 0.21 -12.76
CA LEU A 34 3.38 -0.87 -11.97
C LEU A 34 3.92 -1.97 -12.87
N GLY A 35 5.13 -2.43 -12.60
CA GLY A 35 5.74 -3.50 -13.39
C GLY A 35 7.24 -3.63 -13.15
N ALA A 36 7.82 -4.70 -13.70
CA ALA A 36 9.26 -4.96 -13.59
C ALA A 36 10.12 -3.89 -14.28
N ASP A 37 9.58 -3.25 -15.33
CA ASP A 37 10.25 -2.17 -16.07
C ASP A 37 10.17 -0.81 -15.36
N SER A 38 9.33 -0.69 -14.32
CA SER A 38 9.19 0.53 -13.53
C SER A 38 10.27 0.59 -12.44
N THR A 39 10.68 1.79 -12.07
CA THR A 39 11.71 1.96 -11.03
C THR A 39 11.23 1.38 -9.70
N ALA A 40 12.14 0.76 -8.94
CA ALA A 40 11.82 0.25 -7.61
C ALA A 40 11.22 1.32 -6.69
N ARG A 41 11.64 2.59 -6.86
CA ARG A 41 11.07 3.73 -6.12
C ARG A 41 9.62 4.03 -6.52
N ALA A 42 9.30 3.97 -7.81
CA ALA A 42 7.93 4.20 -8.29
C ALA A 42 6.98 3.09 -7.85
N ASN A 43 7.40 1.82 -7.98
CA ASN A 43 6.62 0.70 -7.44
C ASN A 43 6.48 0.82 -5.90
N GLY A 44 7.56 1.20 -5.22
CA GLY A 44 7.58 1.37 -3.77
C GLY A 44 6.71 2.52 -3.25
N SER A 45 6.56 3.62 -4.00
CA SER A 45 5.73 4.75 -3.55
C SER A 45 4.25 4.39 -3.45
N VAL A 46 3.75 3.54 -4.36
CA VAL A 46 2.37 3.03 -4.31
C VAL A 46 2.16 2.17 -3.06
N GLY A 47 3.07 1.24 -2.75
CA GLY A 47 2.97 0.41 -1.54
C GLY A 47 3.07 1.21 -0.23
N GLY A 48 3.91 2.25 -0.22
CA GLY A 48 4.03 3.17 0.91
C GLY A 48 2.73 3.94 1.18
N GLU A 49 2.07 4.41 0.13
CA GLU A 49 0.80 5.14 0.25
C GLU A 49 -0.36 4.23 0.71
N ILE A 50 -0.42 2.98 0.23
CA ILE A 50 -1.37 1.98 0.75
C ILE A 50 -1.21 1.85 2.27
N THR A 51 0.02 1.66 2.74
CA THR A 51 0.31 1.51 4.17
C THR A 51 -0.11 2.76 4.94
N LYS A 52 0.19 3.94 4.41
CA LYS A 52 -0.18 5.22 5.02
C LYS A 52 -1.69 5.38 5.17
N ARG A 53 -2.47 5.05 4.13
CA ARG A 53 -3.95 5.12 4.18
C ARG A 53 -4.52 4.12 5.18
N LEU A 54 -4.01 2.88 5.18
CA LEU A 54 -4.44 1.85 6.14
C LEU A 54 -4.16 2.26 7.58
N VAL A 55 -2.98 2.81 7.87
CA VAL A 55 -2.63 3.32 9.20
C VAL A 55 -3.54 4.48 9.59
N ALA A 56 -3.76 5.45 8.69
CA ALA A 56 -4.65 6.58 8.96
C ALA A 56 -6.10 6.14 9.25
N MET A 57 -6.63 5.17 8.50
CA MET A 57 -7.95 4.58 8.75
C MET A 57 -8.01 3.87 10.11
N ALA A 58 -6.96 3.12 10.47
CA ALA A 58 -6.85 2.48 11.76
C ALA A 58 -6.77 3.50 12.90
N GLU A 59 -5.97 4.57 12.75
CA GLU A 59 -5.87 5.67 13.71
C GLU A 59 -7.20 6.39 13.92
N GLN A 60 -7.99 6.59 12.86
CA GLN A 60 -9.35 7.15 12.99
C GLN A 60 -10.29 6.20 13.74
N SER A 61 -10.24 4.90 13.45
CA SER A 61 -11.06 3.90 14.13
C SER A 61 -10.67 3.69 15.60
N LEU A 62 -9.37 3.79 15.91
CA LEU A 62 -8.82 3.64 17.26
C LEU A 62 -8.89 4.94 18.07
N GLY A 63 -8.76 6.09 17.41
CA GLY A 63 -8.91 7.43 18.00
C GLY A 63 -10.35 7.78 18.37
N GLY A 64 -11.34 7.08 17.81
CA GLY A 64 -12.72 7.08 18.33
C GLY A 64 -12.90 6.25 19.61
N PHE A 65 -11.89 5.47 20.00
CA PHE A 65 -11.87 4.60 21.18
C PHE A 65 -11.16 5.27 22.37
N HIS A 66 -11.27 6.59 22.49
CA HIS A 66 -10.96 7.29 23.73
C HIS A 66 -12.17 7.23 24.66
N LYS A 67 -11.97 6.56 25.79
CA LYS A 67 -12.91 6.40 26.91
C LYS A 67 -13.59 7.70 27.35
#